data_AF-A0A183FF79-F1
#
_entry.id   AF-A0A183FF79-F1
#
_cell.length_a   1.000
_cell.length_b   1.000
_cell.length_c   1.000
_cell.angle_alpha   90.00
_cell.angle_beta   90.00
_cell.angle_gamma   90.00
#
_symmetry.space_group_name_H-M   'P 1'
#
loop_
_entity.id
_entity.type
_entity.pdbx_description
1 polymer ?
#
loop_
_entity_poly.entity_id
_entity_poly.type
_entity_poly.pdbx_seq_one_letter_code
_entity_poly.pdbx_strand_id
1 'polypeptide(L)'
;MFLVLALDILVSLLWPVRHVLVKTSGYVFILSLPAISYSIVYTGFATLHVIRDKSNPTILLCNPPQVVEQNLSKIWINWNGFSNVGVLLVYLAIYIIIRRREKRLHIHIVQNNSQRKAFHSLLWLILVFASTWCTLMITLVVVSWMEPSLEVTVIQGYMVVFALMAYSANYYVYFAKNLMYRRIFLQQLKCLLPKRFATCSSCATTAHPVTPSVPISTLMKKP
;
A
#
# COMPACT_ATOMS: atom_id res chain seq x y z
N MET A 1 -6.45 4.48 3.04
CA MET A 1 -5.74 3.92 1.86
C MET A 1 -5.54 2.41 1.95
N PHE A 2 -4.98 1.87 3.04
CA PHE A 2 -4.71 0.43 3.14
C PHE A 2 -5.95 -0.46 3.11
N LEU A 3 -7.05 -0.05 3.76
CA LEU A 3 -8.33 -0.78 3.69
C LEU A 3 -8.82 -0.93 2.25
N VAL A 4 -8.71 0.14 1.47
CA VAL A 4 -9.08 0.15 0.06
C VAL A 4 -8.24 -0.82 -0.75
N LEU A 5 -6.92 -0.85 -0.55
CA LEU A 5 -6.02 -1.80 -1.21
C LEU A 5 -6.34 -3.25 -0.79
N ALA A 6 -6.57 -3.50 0.50
CA ALA A 6 -6.94 -4.82 1.01
C ALA A 6 -8.26 -5.32 0.40
N LEU A 7 -9.25 -4.42 0.27
CA LEU A 7 -10.53 -4.71 -0.37
C LEU A 7 -10.38 -4.98 -1.86
N ASP A 8 -9.57 -4.21 -2.59
CA ASP A 8 -9.29 -4.46 -4.01
C ASP A 8 -8.68 -5.86 -4.22
N ILE A 9 -7.72 -6.24 -3.38
CA ILE A 9 -7.13 -7.58 -3.42
C ILE A 9 -8.20 -8.66 -3.13
N LEU A 10 -9.05 -8.45 -2.12
CA LEU A 10 -10.12 -9.39 -1.80
C LEU A 10 -11.11 -9.54 -2.96
N VAL A 11 -11.52 -8.44 -3.60
CA VAL A 11 -12.41 -8.44 -4.76
C VAL A 11 -11.77 -9.17 -5.93
N SER A 12 -10.49 -8.93 -6.20
CA SER A 12 -9.72 -9.61 -7.24
C SER A 12 -9.68 -11.13 -7.03
N LEU A 13 -9.60 -11.58 -5.77
CA LEU A 13 -9.62 -13.00 -5.42
C LEU A 13 -11.01 -13.63 -5.53
N LEU A 14 -12.07 -12.91 -5.13
CA LEU A 14 -13.46 -13.41 -5.14
C LEU A 14 -14.04 -13.46 -6.56
N TRP A 15 -13.81 -12.44 -7.38
CA TRP A 15 -14.38 -12.30 -8.71
C TRP A 15 -13.34 -11.92 -9.78
N PRO A 16 -12.39 -12.81 -10.10
CA PRO A 16 -11.30 -12.52 -11.03
C PRO A 16 -11.81 -12.10 -12.42
N VAL A 17 -12.87 -12.76 -12.93
CA VAL A 17 -13.41 -12.48 -14.27
C VAL A 17 -14.04 -11.09 -14.36
N ARG A 18 -14.82 -10.69 -13.36
CA ARG A 18 -15.45 -9.36 -13.35
C ARG A 18 -14.42 -8.25 -13.11
N HIS A 19 -13.42 -8.49 -12.26
CA HIS A 19 -12.38 -7.51 -11.96
C HIS A 19 -11.57 -7.12 -13.20
N VAL A 20 -11.31 -8.07 -14.11
CA VAL A 20 -10.61 -7.81 -15.38
C VAL A 20 -11.50 -7.09 -16.41
N LEU A 21 -12.82 -7.32 -16.39
CA LEU A 21 -13.76 -6.76 -17.36
C LEU A 21 -14.23 -5.34 -17.02
N VAL A 22 -14.09 -4.91 -15.76
CA VAL A 22 -14.46 -3.57 -15.34
C VAL A 22 -13.44 -2.55 -15.87
N LYS A 23 -13.93 -1.45 -16.45
CA LYS A 23 -13.07 -0.34 -16.88
C LYS A 23 -12.28 0.21 -15.69
N THR A 24 -10.95 0.07 -15.75
CA THR A 24 -10.01 0.41 -14.67
C THR A 24 -10.15 1.85 -14.18
N SER A 25 -10.35 2.81 -15.09
CA SER A 25 -10.41 4.23 -14.74
C SER A 25 -11.59 4.59 -13.82
N GLY A 26 -12.81 4.17 -14.16
CA GLY A 26 -13.99 4.45 -13.35
C GLY A 26 -13.95 3.74 -11.99
N TYR A 27 -13.45 2.49 -11.98
CA TYR A 27 -13.28 1.72 -10.75
C TYR A 27 -12.30 2.38 -9.78
N VAL A 28 -11.12 2.77 -10.27
CA VAL A 28 -10.09 3.43 -9.44
C VAL A 28 -10.60 4.76 -8.91
N PHE A 29 -11.35 5.54 -9.71
CA PHE A 29 -11.92 6.81 -9.26
C PHE A 29 -12.91 6.61 -8.10
N ILE A 30 -13.89 5.71 -8.25
CA ILE A 30 -14.88 5.39 -7.21
C ILE A 30 -14.19 4.89 -5.95
N LEU A 31 -13.19 4.03 -6.10
CA LEU A 31 -12.49 3.41 -4.99
C LEU A 31 -11.58 4.41 -4.24
N SER A 32 -11.07 5.43 -4.94
CA SER A 32 -10.23 6.49 -4.35
C SER A 32 -11.04 7.58 -3.66
N LEU A 33 -12.30 7.76 -4.06
CA LEU A 33 -13.16 8.85 -3.62
C LEU A 33 -13.29 8.94 -2.08
N PRO A 34 -13.49 7.84 -1.33
CA PRO A 34 -13.57 7.89 0.13
C PRO A 34 -12.26 8.31 0.80
N ALA A 35 -11.11 7.95 0.22
CA ALA A 35 -9.81 8.32 0.77
C ALA A 35 -9.51 9.80 0.55
N ILE A 36 -9.84 10.31 -0.64
CA ILE A 36 -9.66 11.72 -1.00
C ILE A 36 -10.61 12.58 -0.17
N SER A 37 -11.90 12.22 -0.07
CA SER A 37 -12.88 12.98 0.71
C SER A 37 -12.49 13.05 2.19
N TYR A 38 -12.10 11.91 2.79
CA TYR A 38 -11.61 11.87 4.16
C TYR A 38 -10.39 12.78 4.37
N SER A 39 -9.42 12.74 3.44
CA SER A 39 -8.24 13.59 3.52
C SER A 39 -8.61 15.07 3.50
N ILE A 40 -9.43 15.51 2.52
CA ILE A 40 -9.84 16.91 2.36
C ILE A 40 -10.57 17.41 3.61
N VAL A 41 -11.50 16.63 4.14
CA VAL A 41 -12.27 16.99 5.33
C VAL A 41 -11.33 17.14 6.53
N TYR A 42 -10.45 16.17 6.77
CA TYR A 42 -9.55 16.18 7.91
C TYR A 42 -8.53 17.32 7.86
N THR A 43 -7.81 17.51 6.74
CA THR A 43 -6.87 18.63 6.62
C THR A 43 -7.59 19.98 6.59
N GLY A 44 -8.80 20.05 6.05
CA GLY A 44 -9.63 21.25 6.09
C GLY A 44 -9.93 21.68 7.52
N PHE A 45 -10.44 20.77 8.36
CA PHE A 45 -10.69 21.04 9.78
C PHE A 45 -9.42 21.40 10.55
N ALA A 46 -8.31 20.70 10.31
CA ALA A 46 -7.03 21.00 10.96
C ALA A 46 -6.53 22.41 10.62
N THR A 47 -6.59 22.79 9.34
CA THR A 47 -6.16 24.12 8.86
C THR A 47 -7.04 25.22 9.45
N LEU A 48 -8.36 25.02 9.48
CA LEU A 48 -9.29 25.99 10.07
C LEU A 48 -9.05 26.17 11.57
N HIS A 49 -8.71 25.11 12.30
CA HIS A 49 -8.39 25.19 13.72
C HIS A 49 -7.12 26.04 13.94
N VAL A 50 -6.05 25.77 13.20
CA VAL A 50 -4.78 26.51 13.32
C VAL A 50 -4.95 28.00 12.99
N ILE A 51 -5.74 28.33 11.96
CA ILE A 51 -5.99 29.75 11.59
C ILE A 51 -6.80 30.49 12.65
N ARG A 52 -7.72 29.79 13.34
CA ARG A 52 -8.61 30.39 14.34
C ARG A 52 -7.94 30.52 15.71
N ASP A 53 -6.97 29.66 16.01
CA ASP A 53 -6.22 29.71 17.25
C ASP A 53 -5.29 30.94 17.26
N LYS A 54 -5.51 31.85 18.23
CA LYS A 54 -4.69 33.06 18.41
C LYS A 54 -3.57 32.85 19.42
N SER A 55 -3.60 31.73 20.16
CA SER A 55 -2.43 31.32 20.91
C SER A 55 -1.38 30.88 19.89
N ASN A 56 -0.12 31.27 20.05
CA ASN A 56 0.97 30.75 19.22
C ASN A 56 1.59 29.55 19.96
N PRO A 57 0.98 28.36 19.97
CA PRO A 57 1.57 27.22 20.66
C PRO A 57 2.87 26.84 19.96
N THR A 58 3.92 26.63 20.74
CA THR A 58 5.18 26.10 20.23
C THR A 58 4.98 24.64 19.83
N ILE A 59 4.92 24.37 18.54
CA ILE A 59 4.82 23.02 17.98
C ILE A 59 6.23 22.44 17.87
N LEU A 60 6.50 21.35 18.59
CA LEU A 60 7.83 20.72 18.59
C LEU A 60 8.13 20.02 17.26
N LEU A 61 7.16 19.28 16.71
CA LEU A 61 7.24 18.63 15.39
C LEU A 61 5.98 18.94 14.57
N CYS A 62 6.15 19.23 13.27
CA CYS A 62 5.04 19.35 12.32
C CYS A 62 4.48 17.97 11.97
N ASN A 63 3.73 17.36 12.88
CA ASN A 63 3.00 16.13 12.62
C ASN A 63 1.48 16.32 12.83
N PRO A 64 0.63 15.54 12.14
CA PRO A 64 -0.81 15.65 12.29
C PRO A 64 -1.32 15.57 13.74
N PRO A 65 -0.89 14.62 14.60
CA PRO A 65 -1.45 14.50 15.94
C PRO A 65 -1.11 15.65 16.89
N GLN A 66 -0.04 16.43 16.64
CA GLN A 66 0.36 17.57 17.49
C GLN A 66 -0.22 18.90 17.03
N VAL A 67 -0.63 19.03 15.76
CA VAL A 67 -1.16 20.29 15.20
C VAL A 67 -2.65 20.49 15.51
N VAL A 68 -3.39 19.41 15.79
CA VAL A 68 -4.83 19.46 16.04
C VAL A 68 -5.20 19.26 17.51
N GLU A 69 -6.32 19.87 17.90
CA GLU A 69 -6.94 19.73 19.21
C GLU A 69 -7.11 18.25 19.61
N GLN A 70 -7.01 17.96 20.92
CA GLN A 70 -7.09 16.61 21.48
C GLN A 70 -8.32 15.82 21.01
N ASN A 71 -9.47 16.47 20.80
CA ASN A 71 -10.69 15.84 20.33
C ASN A 71 -10.59 15.34 18.88
N LEU A 72 -10.03 16.15 17.99
CA LEU A 72 -9.81 15.77 16.58
C LEU A 72 -8.73 14.69 16.46
N SER A 73 -7.68 14.77 17.28
CA SER A 73 -6.64 13.74 17.35
C SER A 73 -7.20 12.41 17.85
N LYS A 74 -8.09 12.39 18.86
CA LYS A 74 -8.78 11.17 19.31
C LYS A 74 -9.65 10.54 18.21
N ILE A 75 -10.43 11.35 17.50
CA ILE A 75 -11.25 10.87 16.37
C ILE A 75 -10.35 10.27 15.28
N TRP A 76 -9.23 10.92 14.96
CA TRP A 76 -8.28 10.44 13.97
C TRP A 76 -7.64 9.11 14.39
N ILE A 77 -7.17 9.00 15.64
CA ILE A 77 -6.58 7.77 16.18
C ILE A 77 -7.61 6.63 16.11
N ASN A 78 -8.84 6.88 16.58
CA ASN A 78 -9.89 5.86 16.60
C ASN A 78 -10.27 5.38 15.18
N TRP A 79 -10.44 6.32 14.23
CA TRP A 79 -10.79 5.98 12.86
C TRP A 79 -9.67 5.21 12.13
N ASN A 80 -8.41 5.58 12.34
CA ASN A 80 -7.27 4.86 11.78
C ASN A 80 -7.11 3.48 12.44
N GLY A 81 -7.33 3.39 13.76
CA GLY A 81 -7.39 2.12 14.48
C GLY A 81 -8.45 1.18 13.91
N PHE A 82 -9.69 1.67 13.76
CA PHE A 82 -10.80 0.91 13.17
C PHE A 82 -10.48 0.45 11.74
N SER A 83 -9.95 1.35 10.90
CA SER A 83 -9.55 1.01 9.53
C SER A 83 -8.49 -0.10 9.49
N ASN A 84 -7.53 -0.09 10.42
CA ASN A 84 -6.49 -1.10 10.51
C ASN A 84 -7.02 -2.46 11.00
N VAL A 85 -7.96 -2.48 11.94
CA VAL A 85 -8.67 -3.71 12.32
C VAL A 85 -9.41 -4.27 11.10
N GLY A 86 -10.08 -3.42 10.32
CA GLY A 86 -10.73 -3.82 9.07
C GLY A 86 -9.76 -4.44 8.07
N VAL A 87 -8.57 -3.86 7.90
CA VAL A 87 -7.49 -4.41 7.06
C VAL A 87 -7.09 -5.82 7.51
N LEU A 88 -6.90 -6.00 8.82
CA LEU A 88 -6.50 -7.29 9.39
C LEU A 88 -7.58 -8.37 9.19
N LEU A 89 -8.86 -8.02 9.35
CA LEU A 89 -9.99 -8.91 9.07
C LEU A 89 -10.07 -9.30 7.59
N VAL A 90 -9.90 -8.33 6.68
CA VAL A 90 -9.88 -8.60 5.23
C VAL A 90 -8.72 -9.53 4.87
N TYR A 91 -7.54 -9.30 5.44
CA TYR A 91 -6.39 -10.18 5.20
C TYR A 91 -6.57 -11.58 5.80
N LEU A 92 -7.22 -11.71 6.96
CA LEU A 92 -7.59 -13.00 7.52
C LEU A 92 -8.57 -13.74 6.59
N ALA A 93 -9.56 -13.03 6.03
CA ALA A 93 -10.49 -13.60 5.05
C ALA A 93 -9.76 -14.07 3.78
N ILE A 94 -8.83 -13.26 3.26
CA ILE A 94 -7.96 -13.63 2.13
C ILE A 94 -7.18 -14.91 2.44
N TYR A 95 -6.55 -14.98 3.61
CA TYR A 95 -5.81 -16.16 4.05
C TYR A 95 -6.71 -17.41 4.12
N ILE A 96 -7.91 -17.30 4.70
CA ILE A 96 -8.88 -18.40 4.78
C ILE A 96 -9.33 -18.85 3.38
N ILE A 97 -9.69 -17.92 2.50
CA ILE A 97 -10.11 -18.21 1.12
C ILE A 97 -9.01 -18.99 0.39
N ILE A 98 -7.75 -18.55 0.55
CA ILE A 98 -6.62 -19.16 -0.13
C ILE A 98 -6.29 -20.52 0.46
N ARG A 99 -6.28 -20.67 1.78
CA ARG A 99 -6.08 -21.98 2.42
C ARG A 99 -7.18 -22.97 2.05
N ARG A 100 -8.42 -22.52 1.91
CA ARG A 100 -9.53 -23.34 1.40
C ARG A 100 -9.35 -23.69 -0.09
N ARG A 101 -8.90 -22.75 -0.91
CA ARG A 101 -8.58 -23.02 -2.32
C ARG A 101 -7.43 -24.02 -2.44
N GLU A 102 -6.36 -23.86 -1.68
CA GLU A 102 -5.22 -24.79 -1.65
C GLU A 102 -5.65 -26.20 -1.26
N LYS A 103 -6.50 -26.35 -0.22
CA LYS A 103 -7.08 -27.65 0.14
C LYS A 103 -7.92 -28.26 -1.00
N ARG A 104 -8.68 -27.45 -1.75
CA ARG A 104 -9.45 -27.91 -2.93
C ARG A 104 -8.56 -28.19 -4.13
N LEU A 105 -7.48 -27.44 -4.31
CA LEU A 105 -6.54 -27.53 -5.43
C LEU A 105 -5.48 -28.61 -5.22
N HIS A 106 -5.26 -29.10 -4.00
CA HIS A 106 -4.40 -30.25 -3.74
C HIS A 106 -4.88 -31.53 -4.46
N ILE A 107 -6.13 -31.54 -4.92
CA ILE A 107 -6.73 -32.57 -5.79
C ILE A 107 -6.41 -32.32 -7.28
N HIS A 108 -6.07 -31.09 -7.67
CA HIS A 108 -5.76 -30.67 -9.05
C HIS A 108 -4.37 -29.98 -9.13
N ILE A 109 -3.31 -30.80 -9.12
CA ILE A 109 -2.09 -30.67 -9.96
C ILE A 109 -1.33 -29.33 -9.91
N VAL A 110 -0.13 -29.33 -9.32
CA VAL A 110 1.20 -28.89 -9.85
C VAL A 110 1.37 -27.54 -10.60
N GLN A 111 0.33 -26.77 -10.92
CA GLN A 111 0.34 -25.80 -12.01
C GLN A 111 -0.03 -24.38 -11.57
N ASN A 112 0.76 -23.77 -10.67
CA ASN A 112 1.23 -22.39 -10.87
C ASN A 112 2.17 -21.91 -9.76
N ASN A 113 3.46 -22.18 -9.96
CA ASN A 113 4.53 -21.67 -9.09
C ASN A 113 4.59 -20.11 -9.07
N SER A 114 4.06 -19.45 -10.11
CA SER A 114 3.99 -17.98 -10.24
C SER A 114 2.92 -17.35 -9.35
N GLN A 115 1.70 -17.90 -9.33
CA GLN A 115 0.59 -17.44 -8.48
C GLN A 115 0.92 -17.61 -6.99
N ARG A 116 1.56 -18.74 -6.63
CA ARG A 116 1.98 -19.01 -5.25
C ARG A 116 3.05 -18.03 -4.75
N LYS A 117 3.97 -17.61 -5.63
CA LYS A 117 4.99 -16.57 -5.33
C LYS A 117 4.37 -15.19 -5.15
N ALA A 118 3.43 -14.80 -6.02
CA ALA A 118 2.69 -13.54 -5.88
C ALA A 118 1.89 -13.52 -4.58
N PHE A 119 1.29 -14.64 -4.18
CA PHE A 119 0.60 -14.76 -2.90
C PHE A 119 1.55 -14.66 -1.70
N HIS A 120 2.70 -15.34 -1.71
CA HIS A 120 3.69 -15.21 -0.63
C HIS A 120 4.21 -13.78 -0.51
N SER A 121 4.39 -13.06 -1.62
CA SER A 121 4.68 -11.63 -1.59
C SER A 121 3.66 -10.83 -0.82
N LEU A 122 2.38 -11.09 -1.11
CA LEU A 122 1.27 -10.40 -0.50
C LEU A 122 1.25 -10.67 1.00
N LEU A 123 1.45 -11.94 1.40
CA LEU A 123 1.52 -12.34 2.80
C LEU A 123 2.66 -11.63 3.55
N TRP A 124 3.83 -11.48 2.93
CA TRP A 124 4.94 -10.71 3.52
C TRP A 124 4.60 -9.22 3.65
N LEU A 125 3.93 -8.63 2.65
CA LEU A 125 3.47 -7.24 2.70
C LEU A 125 2.50 -7.04 3.87
N ILE A 126 1.57 -7.98 4.05
CA ILE A 126 0.60 -8.02 5.13
C ILE A 126 1.29 -8.12 6.49
N LEU A 127 2.28 -9.01 6.62
CA LEU A 127 3.01 -9.21 7.87
C LEU A 127 3.79 -7.96 8.28
N VAL A 128 4.52 -7.36 7.33
CA VAL A 128 5.28 -6.12 7.58
C VAL A 128 4.32 -4.99 7.93
N PHE A 129 3.22 -4.85 7.18
CA PHE A 129 2.18 -3.87 7.47
C PHE A 129 1.61 -4.06 8.88
N ALA A 130 1.17 -5.27 9.23
CA ALA A 130 0.61 -5.57 10.54
C ALA A 130 1.63 -5.28 11.65
N SER A 131 2.89 -5.70 11.50
CA SER A 131 3.92 -5.45 12.51
C SER A 131 4.15 -3.95 12.75
N THR A 132 4.35 -3.18 11.69
CA THR A 132 4.61 -1.73 11.79
C THR A 132 3.41 -0.93 12.29
N TRP A 133 2.21 -1.24 11.83
CA TRP A 133 0.99 -0.51 12.22
C TRP A 133 0.44 -0.94 13.57
N CYS A 134 0.54 -2.22 13.94
CA CYS A 134 0.17 -2.66 15.28
C CYS A 134 1.09 -2.03 16.32
N THR A 135 2.41 -2.01 16.10
CA THR A 135 3.34 -1.30 17.00
C THR A 135 2.95 0.17 17.13
N LEU A 136 2.72 0.85 16.00
CA LEU A 136 2.28 2.26 16.00
C LEU A 136 0.99 2.47 16.82
N MET A 137 -0.06 1.70 16.56
CA MET A 137 -1.36 1.89 17.21
C MET A 137 -1.35 1.51 18.69
N ILE A 138 -0.67 0.42 19.06
CA ILE A 138 -0.54 0.02 20.46
C ILE A 138 0.20 1.12 21.24
N THR A 139 1.30 1.63 20.71
CA THR A 139 2.04 2.71 21.36
C THR A 139 1.20 3.99 21.46
N LEU A 140 0.45 4.38 20.41
CA LEU A 140 -0.41 5.55 20.47
C LEU A 140 -1.55 5.42 21.50
N VAL A 141 -2.15 4.23 21.65
CA VAL A 141 -3.19 3.97 22.66
C VAL A 141 -2.60 4.00 24.07
N VAL A 142 -1.47 3.35 24.29
CA VAL A 142 -0.79 3.36 25.60
C VAL A 142 -0.43 4.79 25.99
N VAL A 143 0.13 5.56 25.07
CA VAL A 143 0.54 6.95 25.30
C VAL A 143 -0.66 7.87 25.50
N SER A 144 -1.83 7.58 24.91
CA SER A 144 -3.04 8.37 25.15
C SER A 144 -3.67 8.14 26.52
N TRP A 145 -3.24 7.11 27.27
CA TRP A 145 -3.68 6.85 28.65
C TRP A 145 -2.74 7.47 29.69
N MET A 146 -1.58 7.97 29.27
CA MET A 146 -0.62 8.64 30.13
C MET A 146 -0.96 10.13 30.30
N GLU A 147 -0.56 10.70 31.43
CA GLU A 147 -0.68 12.14 31.65
C GLU A 147 0.16 12.93 30.64
N PRO A 148 -0.31 14.11 30.18
CA PRO A 148 0.43 14.92 29.21
C PRO A 148 1.80 15.34 29.77
N SER A 149 2.87 14.81 29.19
CA SER A 149 4.24 15.15 29.53
C SER A 149 5.07 15.45 28.27
N LEU A 150 6.25 16.03 28.45
CA LEU A 150 7.20 16.25 27.36
C LEU A 150 7.60 14.92 26.70
N GLU A 151 7.75 13.86 27.49
CA GLU A 151 8.12 12.52 27.01
C GLU A 151 7.03 11.92 26.13
N VAL A 152 5.76 12.00 26.56
CA VAL A 152 4.58 11.59 25.79
C VAL A 152 4.54 12.30 24.44
N THR A 153 4.81 13.61 24.42
CA THR A 153 4.85 14.43 23.20
C THR A 153 5.95 13.96 22.25
N VAL A 154 7.15 13.69 22.77
CA VAL A 154 8.30 13.21 21.96
C VAL A 154 8.00 11.82 21.37
N ILE A 155 7.43 10.91 22.16
CA ILE A 155 7.07 9.56 21.71
C ILE A 155 6.05 9.64 20.56
N GLN A 156 4.97 10.42 20.73
CA GLN A 156 3.99 10.67 19.66
C GLN A 156 4.63 11.30 18.41
N GLY A 157 5.64 12.16 18.60
CA GLY A 157 6.51 12.71 17.57
C GLY A 157 7.14 11.64 16.68
N TYR A 158 7.85 10.70 17.29
CA TYR A 158 8.62 9.68 16.59
C TYR A 158 7.79 8.52 16.03
N MET A 159 6.57 8.32 16.52
CA MET A 159 5.64 7.31 16.00
C MET A 159 5.38 7.47 14.48
N VAL A 160 5.51 8.69 13.93
CA VAL A 160 5.42 8.95 12.49
C VAL A 160 6.41 8.11 11.67
N VAL A 161 7.58 7.78 12.23
CA VAL A 161 8.61 6.97 11.53
C VAL A 161 8.07 5.58 11.17
N PHE A 162 7.31 4.95 12.07
CA PHE A 162 6.69 3.65 11.78
C PHE A 162 5.65 3.74 10.66
N ALA A 163 4.87 4.83 10.61
CA ALA A 163 3.94 5.08 9.53
C ALA A 163 4.67 5.25 8.18
N LEU A 164 5.74 6.05 8.15
CA LEU A 164 6.58 6.25 6.95
C LEU A 164 7.21 4.93 6.47
N MET A 165 7.71 4.12 7.40
CA MET A 165 8.25 2.81 7.08
C MET A 165 7.19 1.93 6.42
N ALA A 166 5.98 1.89 6.97
CA ALA A 166 4.89 1.11 6.41
C ALA A 166 4.43 1.60 5.02
N TYR A 167 4.41 2.91 4.78
CA TYR A 167 4.13 3.47 3.46
C TYR A 167 5.19 3.05 2.42
N SER A 168 6.47 3.06 2.82
CA SER A 168 7.59 2.68 1.95
C SER A 168 7.70 1.17 1.72
N ALA A 169 7.25 0.35 2.67
CA ALA A 169 7.35 -1.11 2.61
C ALA A 169 6.67 -1.70 1.36
N ASN A 170 5.56 -1.10 0.92
CA ASN A 170 4.86 -1.51 -0.30
C ASN A 170 5.79 -1.56 -1.51
N TYR A 171 6.59 -0.51 -1.73
CA TYR A 171 7.53 -0.46 -2.83
C TYR A 171 8.53 -1.61 -2.77
N TYR A 172 9.19 -1.80 -1.62
CA TYR A 172 10.22 -2.82 -1.45
C TYR A 172 9.68 -4.23 -1.62
N VAL A 173 8.49 -4.51 -1.07
CA VAL A 173 7.88 -5.83 -1.17
C VAL A 173 7.44 -6.12 -2.62
N TYR A 174 6.80 -5.18 -3.30
CA TYR A 174 6.44 -5.37 -4.71
C TYR A 174 7.66 -5.52 -5.60
N PHE A 175 8.70 -4.71 -5.39
CA PHE A 175 9.95 -4.80 -6.14
C PHE A 175 10.67 -6.15 -5.92
N ALA A 176 10.72 -6.64 -4.68
CA ALA A 176 11.41 -7.89 -4.37
C ALA A 176 10.72 -9.14 -4.92
N LYS A 177 9.39 -9.10 -5.07
CA LYS A 177 8.59 -10.32 -5.27
C LYS A 177 7.76 -10.35 -6.55
N ASN A 178 7.34 -9.20 -7.08
CA ASN A 178 6.63 -9.14 -8.35
C ASN A 178 7.63 -8.90 -9.49
N LEU A 179 7.98 -9.98 -10.20
CA LEU A 179 8.95 -9.96 -11.30
C LEU A 179 8.54 -9.01 -12.43
N MET A 180 7.24 -8.92 -12.73
CA MET A 180 6.72 -8.05 -13.78
C MET A 180 6.84 -6.58 -13.37
N TYR A 181 6.43 -6.26 -12.14
CA TYR A 181 6.58 -4.92 -11.56
C TYR A 181 8.05 -4.48 -11.59
N ARG A 182 8.95 -5.34 -11.11
CA ARG A 182 10.41 -5.07 -11.12
C ARG A 182 10.94 -4.82 -12.53
N ARG A 183 10.54 -5.64 -13.51
CA ARG A 183 10.98 -5.48 -14.90
C ARG A 183 10.55 -4.14 -15.48
N ILE A 184 9.26 -3.77 -15.32
CA ILE A 184 8.73 -2.50 -15.81
C ILE A 184 9.42 -1.32 -15.10
N PHE A 185 9.56 -1.37 -13.78
CA PHE A 185 10.24 -0.33 -13.01
C PHE A 185 11.68 -0.11 -13.47
N LEU A 186 12.45 -1.19 -13.66
CA LEU A 186 13.82 -1.09 -14.17
C LEU A 186 13.87 -0.57 -15.61
N GLN A 187 12.87 -0.87 -16.44
CA GLN A 187 12.78 -0.32 -17.80
C GLN A 187 12.52 1.19 -17.76
N GLN A 188 11.59 1.66 -16.91
CA GLN A 188 11.35 3.08 -16.70
C GLN A 188 12.61 3.79 -16.18
N LEU A 189 13.32 3.17 -15.23
CA LEU A 189 14.55 3.72 -14.66
C LEU A 189 15.68 3.79 -15.71
N LYS A 190 15.77 2.83 -16.63
CA LYS A 190 16.70 2.87 -17.77
C LYS A 190 16.38 4.04 -18.71
N CYS A 191 15.10 4.31 -18.98
CA CYS A 191 14.70 5.46 -19.79
C CYS A 191 15.03 6.79 -19.11
N LEU A 192 14.91 6.87 -17.78
CA LEU A 192 15.20 8.08 -17.00
C LEU A 192 16.70 8.31 -16.78
N LEU A 193 17.50 7.24 -16.66
CA LEU A 193 18.93 7.30 -16.35
C LEU A 193 19.78 6.53 -17.38
N PRO A 194 19.69 6.84 -18.68
CA PRO A 194 20.30 6.05 -19.74
C PRO A 194 21.83 5.93 -19.60
N LYS A 195 22.51 6.99 -19.16
CA LYS A 195 23.97 7.03 -18.99
C LYS A 195 24.50 6.07 -17.91
N ARG A 196 23.72 5.77 -16.87
CA ARG A 196 24.11 4.85 -15.78
C ARG A 196 23.94 3.37 -16.16
N PHE A 197 23.07 3.07 -17.12
CA PHE A 197 22.78 1.70 -17.55
C PHE A 197 23.46 1.33 -18.87
N ALA A 198 23.97 2.30 -19.64
CA ALA A 198 24.74 2.05 -20.86
C ALA A 198 26.13 1.41 -20.58
N THR A 199 26.75 1.72 -19.44
CA THR A 199 28.06 1.19 -19.05
C THR A 199 28.05 -0.29 -18.65
N CYS A 200 26.88 -0.90 -18.44
CA CYS A 200 26.77 -2.33 -18.10
C CYS A 200 26.57 -3.22 -19.35
N SER A 201 26.34 -2.62 -20.52
CA SER A 201 26.11 -3.34 -21.78
C SER A 201 27.38 -3.91 -22.40
N SER A 202 28.57 -3.46 -21.97
CA SER A 202 29.84 -3.90 -22.55
C SER A 202 30.30 -5.29 -22.09
N CYS A 203 29.56 -5.96 -21.20
CA CYS A 203 29.86 -7.32 -20.75
C CYS A 203 28.92 -8.40 -21.34
N ALA A 204 27.99 -8.04 -22.22
CA ALA A 204 27.05 -9.00 -22.81
C ALA A 204 27.14 -9.02 -24.34
N THR A 205 28.33 -9.32 -24.88
CA THR A 205 28.53 -9.58 -26.30
C THR A 205 28.95 -11.02 -26.53
N THR A 206 28.17 -11.98 -26.02
CA THR A 206 28.15 -13.37 -26.49
C THR A 206 26.78 -13.98 -26.18
N ALA A 207 25.73 -13.55 -26.89
CA ALA A 207 24.50 -14.31 -27.00
C ALA A 207 23.92 -14.14 -28.40
N HIS A 208 23.77 -15.26 -29.10
CA HIS A 208 23.36 -15.39 -30.50
C HIS A 208 22.04 -14.65 -30.83
N PRO A 209 21.89 -14.17 -32.07
CA PRO A 209 20.68 -13.48 -32.52
C PRO A 209 19.53 -14.47 -32.72
N VAL A 210 18.43 -14.27 -31.99
CA VAL A 210 17.12 -14.85 -32.34
C VAL A 210 16.39 -13.82 -33.19
N THR A 211 16.09 -14.22 -34.43
CA THR A 211 15.34 -13.49 -35.45
C THR A 211 13.99 -12.95 -34.96
N PRO A 212 13.59 -11.72 -35.34
CA PRO A 212 12.25 -11.21 -35.08
C PRO A 212 11.30 -11.61 -36.22
N SER A 213 10.19 -12.29 -35.92
CA SER A 213 9.10 -12.48 -36.87
C SER A 213 7.76 -12.07 -36.28
N VAL A 214 7.12 -11.15 -37.01
CA VAL A 214 5.69 -10.80 -37.08
C VAL A 214 5.24 -9.54 -36.29
N PRO A 215 4.88 -8.45 -37.02
CA PRO A 215 4.24 -7.26 -36.46
C PRO A 215 2.78 -7.50 -36.04
N ILE A 216 2.41 -6.93 -34.89
CA ILE A 216 1.04 -6.84 -34.39
C ILE A 216 0.33 -5.71 -35.15
N SER A 217 -0.26 -6.02 -36.30
CA SER A 217 -1.09 -5.05 -37.04
C SER A 217 -2.19 -5.71 -37.85
N THR A 218 -2.95 -6.64 -37.28
CA THR A 218 -4.19 -7.16 -37.89
C THR A 218 -5.01 -7.96 -36.88
N LEU A 219 -5.66 -7.30 -35.92
CA LEU A 219 -6.77 -7.91 -35.15
C LEU A 219 -7.62 -6.82 -34.46
N MET A 220 -8.11 -5.87 -35.26
CA MET A 220 -9.32 -5.11 -34.95
C MET A 220 -10.19 -5.04 -36.20
N LYS A 221 -11.06 -6.05 -36.37
CA LYS A 221 -12.31 -5.91 -37.11
C LYS A 221 -13.42 -6.49 -36.23
N LYS A 222 -14.27 -5.59 -35.75
CA LYS A 222 -15.62 -5.87 -35.21
C LYS A 222 -16.43 -6.67 -36.24
N PRO A 223 -17.37 -7.48 -35.77
CA PRO A 223 -18.77 -7.05 -35.80
C PRO A 223 -19.29 -6.62 -34.42
#